data_AF-A0A966UNK7-F1
#
_entry.id   AF-A0A966UNK7-F1
#
_cell.length_a   1.000
_cell.length_b   1.000
_cell.length_c   1.000
_cell.angle_alpha   90.00
_cell.angle_beta   90.00
_cell.angle_gamma   90.00
#
_symmetry.space_group_name_H-M   'P 1'
#
loop_
_entity.id
_entity.type
_entity.pdbx_description
1 polymer ?
#
loop_
_entity_poly.entity_id
_entity_poly.type
_entity_poly.pdbx_seq_one_letter_code
_entity_poly.pdbx_strand_id
1 'polypeptide(L)'
;MPKWLDTTGMASLAIAVCDRCKMKRAFSDLSADSNFPGLRVCSQGCKDQLDPYRLPARKTERINLRFPRPDVSVAVEDNSLITGEYGSFTISPEQNIQTPENNGNLDNLTVSPE
;
A
#
# COMPACT_ATOMS: atom_id res chain seq x y z
N MET A 1 -46.05 -14.43 -8.88
CA MET A 1 -46.10 -13.10 -8.24
C MET A 1 -47.45 -12.93 -7.57
N PRO A 2 -47.51 -12.43 -6.33
CA PRO A 2 -48.79 -12.13 -5.69
C PRO A 2 -49.54 -11.06 -6.50
N LYS A 3 -50.86 -11.20 -6.62
CA LYS A 3 -51.73 -10.28 -7.37
C LYS A 3 -51.75 -8.87 -6.74
N TRP A 4 -51.47 -8.81 -5.44
CA TRP A 4 -51.51 -7.61 -4.61
C TRP A 4 -50.20 -7.43 -3.85
N LEU A 5 -49.81 -6.18 -3.64
CA LEU A 5 -48.64 -5.81 -2.86
C LEU A 5 -49.08 -5.56 -1.41
N ASP A 6 -48.37 -6.14 -0.44
CA ASP A 6 -48.59 -5.84 0.98
C ASP A 6 -48.05 -4.44 1.30
N THR A 7 -48.93 -3.58 1.83
CA THR A 7 -48.64 -2.19 2.19
C THR A 7 -49.02 -1.90 3.64
N THR A 8 -49.28 -2.95 4.44
CA THR A 8 -49.64 -2.84 5.85
C THR A 8 -48.54 -2.11 6.63
N GLY A 9 -48.94 -1.16 7.48
CA GLY A 9 -48.01 -0.36 8.29
C GLY A 9 -47.30 0.80 7.57
N MET A 10 -47.56 1.03 6.28
CA MET A 10 -46.97 2.17 5.55
C MET A 10 -47.88 3.41 5.60
N ALA A 11 -47.27 4.58 5.85
CA ALA A 11 -47.99 5.87 5.83
C ALA A 11 -48.36 6.33 4.41
N SER A 12 -47.71 5.77 3.37
CA SER A 12 -47.99 6.05 1.96
C SER A 12 -48.21 4.74 1.21
N LEU A 13 -49.31 4.66 0.45
CA LEU A 13 -49.74 3.48 -0.30
C LEU A 13 -49.45 3.58 -1.81
N ALA A 14 -48.65 4.57 -2.22
CA ALA A 14 -48.29 4.73 -3.62
C ALA A 14 -47.47 3.53 -4.10
N ILE A 15 -47.82 3.01 -5.27
CA ILE A 15 -47.10 1.91 -5.93
C ILE A 15 -46.26 2.50 -7.05
N ALA A 16 -44.98 2.14 -7.08
CA ALA A 16 -44.05 2.49 -8.15
C ALA A 16 -43.40 1.25 -8.74
N VAL A 17 -42.77 1.40 -9.90
CA VAL A 17 -42.05 0.32 -10.57
C VAL A 17 -40.56 0.53 -10.33
N CYS A 18 -39.87 -0.51 -9.87
CA CYS A 18 -38.42 -0.49 -9.73
C CYS A 18 -37.75 -0.42 -11.11
N ASP A 19 -36.79 0.48 -11.29
CA ASP A 19 -36.16 0.68 -12.59
C ASP A 19 -35.28 -0.49 -13.06
N ARG A 20 -34.84 -1.38 -12.17
CA ARG A 20 -34.02 -2.55 -12.54
C ARG A 20 -34.83 -3.83 -12.74
N CYS A 21 -35.47 -4.32 -11.68
CA CYS A 21 -36.24 -5.57 -11.76
C CYS A 21 -37.61 -5.40 -12.43
N LYS A 22 -38.04 -4.16 -12.72
CA LYS A 22 -39.35 -3.82 -13.32
C LYS A 22 -40.55 -4.36 -12.56
N MET A 23 -40.36 -4.71 -11.28
CA MET A 23 -41.43 -5.18 -10.40
C MET A 23 -42.12 -4.00 -9.71
N LYS A 24 -43.41 -4.16 -9.43
CA LYS A 24 -44.17 -3.23 -8.60
C LYS A 24 -43.71 -3.31 -7.15
N ARG A 25 -43.48 -2.16 -6.53
CA ARG A 25 -42.98 -2.00 -5.16
C ARG A 25 -43.67 -0.81 -4.51
N ALA A 26 -43.67 -0.76 -3.19
CA ALA A 26 -44.20 0.38 -2.47
C ALA A 26 -43.25 1.56 -2.68
N PHE A 27 -43.77 2.74 -2.98
CA PHE A 27 -42.97 3.93 -3.30
C PHE A 27 -41.98 4.27 -2.17
N SER A 28 -42.37 4.04 -0.93
CA SER A 28 -41.56 4.20 0.28
C SER A 28 -40.33 3.29 0.35
N ASP A 29 -40.35 2.13 -0.31
CA ASP A 29 -39.20 1.21 -0.39
C ASP A 29 -38.23 1.55 -1.55
N LEU A 30 -38.66 2.37 -2.53
CA LEU A 30 -37.76 2.78 -3.61
C LEU A 30 -36.81 3.87 -3.13
N SER A 31 -35.52 3.63 -3.33
CA SER A 31 -34.45 4.60 -3.06
C SER A 31 -33.66 4.89 -4.34
N ALA A 32 -32.92 6.00 -4.35
CA ALA A 32 -32.01 6.29 -5.45
C ALA A 32 -30.89 5.24 -5.51
N ASP A 33 -30.51 4.85 -6.71
CA ASP A 33 -29.36 3.98 -6.92
C ASP A 33 -28.04 4.71 -6.57
N SER A 34 -27.09 3.99 -5.97
CA SER A 34 -25.82 4.55 -5.50
C SER A 34 -24.98 5.11 -6.65
N ASN A 35 -25.00 4.45 -7.82
CA ASN A 35 -24.22 4.85 -8.99
C ASN A 35 -25.00 5.82 -9.88
N PHE A 36 -26.32 5.65 -10.01
CA PHE A 36 -27.15 6.45 -10.90
C PHE A 36 -28.34 7.05 -10.12
N PRO A 37 -28.20 8.26 -9.55
CA PRO A 37 -29.24 8.85 -8.71
C PRO A 37 -30.57 9.15 -9.45
N GLY A 38 -30.57 9.12 -10.79
CA GLY A 38 -31.77 9.22 -11.62
C GLY A 38 -32.64 7.95 -11.65
N LEU A 39 -32.13 6.81 -11.16
CA LEU A 39 -32.89 5.56 -11.07
C LEU A 39 -33.43 5.35 -9.66
N ARG A 40 -34.68 4.89 -9.55
CA ARG A 40 -35.35 4.49 -8.31
C ARG A 40 -35.40 2.95 -8.24
N VAL A 41 -34.68 2.39 -7.29
CA VAL A 41 -34.48 0.94 -7.13
C VAL A 41 -34.96 0.43 -5.77
N CYS A 42 -35.41 -0.82 -5.71
CA CYS A 42 -35.89 -1.45 -4.48
C CYS A 42 -34.77 -2.07 -3.64
N SER A 43 -35.03 -2.26 -2.35
CA SER A 43 -34.09 -2.83 -1.37
C SER A 43 -33.77 -4.33 -1.58
N GLN A 44 -34.53 -5.02 -2.43
CA GLN A 44 -34.37 -6.45 -2.74
C GLN A 44 -33.21 -6.73 -3.74
N GLY A 45 -32.00 -6.25 -3.46
CA GLY A 45 -30.81 -6.53 -4.25
C GLY A 45 -30.72 -5.80 -5.60
N CYS A 46 -31.60 -4.83 -5.86
CA CYS A 46 -31.49 -3.95 -7.03
C CYS A 46 -30.62 -2.71 -6.76
N LYS A 47 -30.22 -2.46 -5.52
CA LYS A 47 -29.35 -1.33 -5.19
C LYS A 47 -27.90 -1.74 -5.40
N ASP A 48 -27.22 -1.08 -6.33
CA ASP A 48 -25.81 -1.38 -6.59
C ASP A 48 -24.91 -0.91 -5.44
N GLN A 49 -23.78 -1.61 -5.30
CA GLN A 49 -22.64 -1.13 -4.55
C GLN A 49 -22.01 0.04 -5.30
N LEU A 50 -21.60 1.07 -4.56
CA LEU A 50 -21.00 2.26 -5.13
C LEU A 50 -19.68 1.88 -5.82
N ASP A 51 -19.57 2.19 -7.11
CA ASP A 51 -18.37 1.94 -7.91
C ASP A 51 -17.20 2.78 -7.37
N PRO A 52 -16.06 2.17 -6.98
CA PRO A 52 -14.88 2.89 -6.54
C PRO A 52 -14.33 3.89 -7.56
N TYR A 53 -14.54 3.67 -8.87
CA TYR A 53 -14.08 4.57 -9.92
C TYR A 53 -14.94 5.84 -10.06
N ARG A 54 -16.13 5.87 -9.45
CA ARG A 54 -16.96 7.09 -9.36
C ARG A 54 -16.58 7.97 -8.17
N LEU A 55 -15.78 7.46 -7.24
CA LEU A 55 -15.21 8.25 -6.16
C LEU A 55 -14.07 9.12 -6.70
N PRO A 56 -13.82 10.29 -6.08
CA PRO A 56 -12.65 11.09 -6.41
C PRO A 56 -11.38 10.25 -6.29
N ALA A 57 -10.42 10.51 -7.18
CA ALA A 57 -9.14 9.82 -7.18
C ALA A 57 -8.49 9.89 -5.79
N ARG A 58 -7.84 8.79 -5.39
CA ARG A 58 -7.07 8.74 -4.14
C ARG A 58 -6.08 9.91 -4.13
N LYS A 59 -5.97 10.58 -2.98
CA LYS A 59 -4.89 11.56 -2.80
C LYS A 59 -3.56 10.83 -2.85
N THR A 60 -2.59 11.39 -3.58
CA THR A 60 -1.23 10.88 -3.58
C THR A 60 -0.65 11.03 -2.19
N GLU A 61 0.13 10.05 -1.76
CA GLU A 61 0.82 10.12 -0.48
C GLU A 61 1.88 11.24 -0.50
N ARG A 62 2.21 11.75 0.69
CA ARG A 62 3.27 12.75 0.85
C ARG A 62 4.62 12.04 0.87
N ILE A 63 5.25 11.89 -0.30
CA ILE A 63 6.62 11.36 -0.43
C ILE A 63 7.59 12.41 0.11
N ASN A 64 7.93 12.29 1.38
CA ASN A 64 9.08 13.01 1.96
C ASN A 64 10.08 11.93 2.38
N LEU A 65 11.31 11.97 1.85
CA LEU A 65 12.38 11.13 2.38
C LEU A 65 12.67 11.58 3.81
N ARG A 66 12.58 10.67 4.79
CA ARG A 66 12.92 10.98 6.19
C ARG A 66 14.40 11.38 6.33
N PHE A 67 15.25 10.76 5.53
CA PHE A 67 16.69 10.99 5.51
C PHE A 67 17.10 11.15 4.04
N PRO A 68 17.40 12.38 3.59
CA PRO A 68 18.02 12.56 2.28
C PRO A 68 19.38 11.87 2.29
N ARG A 69 19.84 11.43 1.12
CA ARG A 69 21.23 10.99 0.95
C ARG A 69 22.13 12.18 1.36
N PRO A 70 23.17 11.97 2.18
CA PRO A 70 24.18 13.00 2.43
C PRO A 70 24.86 13.42 1.12
N ASP A 71 25.07 14.72 0.91
CA ASP A 71 25.80 15.23 -0.26
C ASP A 71 27.29 14.88 -0.23
N VAL A 72 27.80 14.42 0.91
CA VAL A 72 29.18 13.98 1.13
C VAL A 72 29.28 12.46 1.17
N SER A 73 30.44 11.95 0.75
CA SER A 73 30.76 10.53 0.85
C SER A 73 30.76 10.09 2.33
N VAL A 74 30.15 8.93 2.60
CA VAL A 74 30.22 8.23 3.90
C VAL A 74 31.25 7.10 3.83
N ALA A 75 32.04 7.03 2.76
CA ALA A 75 33.11 6.06 2.66
C ALA A 75 34.18 6.36 3.71
N VAL A 76 34.63 5.31 4.40
CA VAL A 76 35.83 5.36 5.22
C VAL A 76 37.01 5.30 4.25
N GLU A 77 37.88 6.32 4.27
CA GLU A 77 39.08 6.38 3.41
C GLU A 77 40.28 5.65 4.02
N ASP A 78 40.20 5.27 5.29
CA ASP A 78 41.28 4.58 5.98
C ASP A 78 41.34 3.11 5.54
N ASN A 79 42.43 2.74 4.84
CA ASN A 79 42.71 1.37 4.40
C ASN A 79 43.31 0.47 5.51
N SER A 80 43.50 1.00 6.71
CA SER A 80 44.22 0.31 7.80
C SER A 80 43.41 0.29 9.09
N LEU A 81 43.43 -0.86 9.77
CA LEU A 81 42.92 -0.98 11.14
C LEU A 81 44.10 -0.80 12.11
N ILE A 82 43.96 0.12 13.07
CA ILE A 82 44.96 0.34 14.14
C ILE A 82 44.42 -0.28 15.43
N THR A 83 45.16 -1.23 16.00
CA THR A 83 44.79 -1.85 17.29
C THR A 83 45.30 -1.02 18.46
N GLY A 84 44.53 -0.96 19.55
CA GLY A 84 44.83 -0.14 20.72
C GLY A 84 45.55 -0.87 21.87
N GLU A 85 46.10 -0.04 22.75
CA GLU A 85 46.57 -0.30 24.13
C GLU A 85 47.97 -0.88 24.35
N TYR A 86 48.48 -1.86 23.59
CA TYR A 86 49.91 -2.26 23.70
C TYR A 86 50.50 -2.80 22.38
N GLY A 87 51.42 -2.05 21.78
CA GLY A 87 52.11 -2.38 20.53
C GLY A 87 51.25 -2.14 19.29
N SER A 88 51.00 -0.89 18.93
CA SER A 88 50.16 -0.49 17.80
C SER A 88 50.65 -1.14 16.50
N PHE A 89 49.92 -2.13 16.01
CA PHE A 89 50.18 -2.73 14.71
C PHE A 89 49.26 -2.11 13.67
N THR A 90 49.84 -1.65 12.56
CA THR A 90 49.07 -1.28 11.37
C THR A 90 48.71 -2.54 10.59
N ILE A 91 47.42 -2.85 10.56
CA ILE A 91 46.90 -4.00 9.83
C ILE A 91 46.45 -3.49 8.46
N SER A 92 47.27 -3.71 7.42
CA SER A 92 46.98 -3.32 6.03
C SER A 92 46.84 -4.54 5.12
N PRO A 93 45.80 -4.60 4.27
CA PRO A 93 45.68 -5.64 3.23
C PRO A 93 46.59 -5.36 2.01
N GLU A 94 47.26 -4.20 1.93
CA GLU A 94 47.97 -3.73 0.73
C GLU A 94 49.22 -4.53 0.34
N GLN A 95 49.77 -5.37 1.23
CA GLN A 95 50.80 -6.36 0.86
C GLN A 95 50.24 -7.75 0.57
N ASN A 96 48.91 -7.93 0.60
CA ASN A 96 48.29 -9.14 0.12
C ASN A 96 48.18 -9.08 -1.42
N ILE A 97 49.23 -9.56 -2.08
CA ILE A 97 49.29 -9.69 -3.55
C ILE A 97 48.50 -10.91 -4.06
N GLN A 98 47.85 -11.66 -3.15
CA GLN A 98 47.06 -12.82 -3.53
C GLN A 98 45.75 -12.34 -4.16
N THR A 99 45.49 -12.81 -5.37
CA THR A 99 44.14 -12.82 -5.93
C THR A 99 43.22 -13.52 -4.94
N PRO A 100 42.08 -12.94 -4.53
CA PRO A 100 41.13 -13.61 -3.66
C PRO A 100 40.50 -14.80 -4.41
N GLU A 101 41.21 -15.92 -4.47
CA GLU A 101 40.73 -17.11 -5.13
C GLU A 101 39.78 -17.82 -4.18
N ASN A 102 38.48 -17.61 -4.40
CA ASN A 102 37.38 -18.51 -4.06
C ASN A 102 37.37 -19.15 -2.64
N ASN A 103 38.04 -18.54 -1.65
CA ASN A 103 38.04 -19.00 -0.26
C ASN A 103 37.32 -18.02 0.68
N GLY A 104 36.73 -16.94 0.15
CA GLY A 104 35.94 -16.00 0.94
C GLY A 104 36.73 -15.25 2.01
N ASN A 105 37.93 -14.74 1.68
CA ASN A 105 38.76 -13.87 2.53
C ASN A 105 39.18 -14.43 3.89
N LEU A 106 39.28 -15.75 4.01
CA LEU A 106 39.67 -16.43 5.26
C LEU A 106 41.11 -16.16 5.73
N ASP A 107 41.91 -15.41 4.96
CA ASP A 107 43.26 -15.04 5.35
C ASP A 107 43.24 -13.88 6.37
N ASN A 108 43.64 -14.20 7.59
CA ASN A 108 43.67 -13.26 8.69
C ASN A 108 44.74 -12.18 8.41
N LEU A 109 44.37 -10.90 8.58
CA LEU A 109 45.26 -9.79 8.29
C LEU A 109 46.50 -9.86 9.22
N THR A 110 47.68 -9.92 8.62
CA THR A 110 48.94 -10.06 9.36
C THR A 110 49.47 -8.67 9.77
N VAL A 111 50.15 -8.62 10.92
CA VAL A 111 50.71 -7.38 11.45
C VAL A 111 52.06 -7.07 10.79
N SER A 112 52.28 -5.83 10.37
CA SER A 112 53.60 -5.37 9.91
C SER A 112 54.33 -4.69 11.07
N PRO A 113 55.58 -5.06 11.41
CA PRO A 113 56.37 -4.32 12.38
C PRO A 113 56.88 -3.01 11.77
N GLU A 114 56.89 -1.93 12.57
CA GLU A 114 57.47 -0.63 12.20
C GLU A 114 58.98 -0.71 11.86
#